data_AF-A0A9W4WCW5-F1
#
_entry.id   AF-A0A9W4WCW5-F1
#
_cell.length_a   1.000
_cell.length_b   1.000
_cell.length_c   1.000
_cell.angle_alpha   90.00
_cell.angle_beta   90.00
_cell.angle_gamma   90.00
#
_symmetry.space_group_name_H-M   'P 1'
#
loop_
_entity.id
_entity.type
_entity.pdbx_description
1 polymer ?
#
loop_
_entity_poly.entity_id
_entity_poly.type
_entity_poly.pdbx_seq_one_letter_code
_entity_poly.pdbx_strand_id
1 'polypeptide(L)'
;LNEVFPGFKLRAAVLGDLVFTLTRRVFLQLAAVVNPSVPAWSYLASYDYGTPILGTFHGSDLLQVFYGVKDNYAARSIRTYYTNFVYALDPNVGLNGAYPTWAQWGQGQNMMQFFANSASTLKDDFRKSSSDWILNNAGSLYF
;
A
#
# COMPACT_ATOMS: atom_id res chain seq x y z
N LEU A 1 -12.54 -11.77 18.36
CA LEU A 1 -13.13 -12.01 17.02
C LEU A 1 -11.98 -12.10 16.00
N ASN A 2 -12.14 -12.89 14.93
CA ASN A 2 -11.11 -13.12 13.89
C ASN A 2 -9.79 -13.75 14.40
N GLU A 3 -9.85 -14.62 15.41
CA GLU A 3 -8.73 -15.47 15.84
C GLU A 3 -9.05 -16.91 15.45
N VAL A 4 -8.34 -17.46 14.47
CA VAL A 4 -8.54 -18.85 14.01
C VAL A 4 -7.94 -19.84 15.01
N PHE A 5 -6.83 -19.46 15.63
CA PHE A 5 -6.11 -20.17 16.69
C PHE A 5 -5.34 -19.13 17.53
N PRO A 6 -4.87 -19.46 18.75
CA PRO A 6 -4.11 -18.52 19.57
C PRO A 6 -2.90 -17.92 18.84
N GLY A 7 -2.89 -16.58 18.70
CA GLY A 7 -1.81 -15.83 18.05
C GLY A 7 -1.92 -15.75 16.53
N PHE A 8 -3.08 -16.06 15.94
CA PHE A 8 -3.30 -15.97 14.49
C PHE A 8 -3.00 -14.57 13.96
N LYS A 9 -3.57 -13.53 14.56
CA LYS A 9 -3.38 -12.15 14.08
C LYS A 9 -1.95 -11.66 14.24
N LEU A 10 -1.24 -12.10 15.29
CA LEU A 10 0.18 -11.77 15.49
C LEU A 10 1.04 -12.39 14.40
N ARG A 11 0.86 -13.68 14.10
CA ARG A 11 1.58 -14.36 13.01
C ARG A 11 1.27 -13.73 11.65
N ALA A 12 0.01 -13.38 11.40
CA ALA A 12 -0.39 -12.68 10.18
C ALA A 12 0.29 -11.31 10.04
N ALA A 13 0.37 -10.54 11.14
CA ALA A 13 1.07 -9.24 11.14
C ALA A 13 2.57 -9.40 10.86
N VAL A 14 3.25 -10.34 11.53
CA VAL A 14 4.69 -10.59 11.33
C VAL A 14 4.98 -11.01 9.89
N LEU A 15 4.24 -12.00 9.36
CA LEU A 15 4.45 -12.48 7.99
C LEU A 15 4.15 -11.38 6.95
N GLY A 16 3.03 -10.67 7.10
CA GLY A 16 2.63 -9.61 6.17
C GLY A 16 3.59 -8.41 6.16
N ASP A 17 4.14 -8.05 7.32
CA ASP A 17 5.10 -6.95 7.43
C ASP A 17 6.47 -7.33 6.85
N LEU A 18 6.96 -8.52 7.18
CA LEU A 18 8.28 -9.01 6.78
C LEU A 18 8.38 -9.25 5.27
N VAL A 19 7.33 -9.78 4.65
CA VAL A 19 7.38 -10.14 3.22
C VAL A 19 6.93 -8.97 2.33
N PHE A 20 5.98 -8.14 2.77
CA PHE A 20 5.36 -7.13 1.89
C PHE A 20 5.34 -5.73 2.50
N THR A 21 4.61 -5.52 3.60
CA THR A 21 4.11 -4.18 3.96
C THR A 21 5.21 -3.24 4.44
N LEU A 22 6.09 -3.72 5.34
CA LEU A 22 7.20 -2.92 5.85
C LEU A 22 8.44 -3.05 4.97
N THR A 23 8.64 -4.20 4.33
CA THR A 23 9.69 -4.36 3.30
C THR A 23 9.52 -3.38 2.14
N ARG A 24 8.28 -3.08 1.72
CA ARG A 24 7.98 -1.97 0.79
C ARG A 24 8.47 -0.62 1.32
N ARG A 25 8.23 -0.30 2.60
CA ARG A 25 8.72 0.96 3.18
C ARG A 25 10.25 1.01 3.16
N VAL A 26 10.91 -0.08 3.56
CA VAL A 26 12.37 -0.20 3.53
C VAL A 26 12.91 -0.01 2.11
N PHE A 27 12.28 -0.64 1.12
CA PHE A 27 12.61 -0.45 -0.29
C PHE A 27 12.51 1.02 -0.70
N LEU A 28 11.40 1.70 -0.39
CA LEU A 28 11.22 3.12 -0.74
C LEU A 28 12.23 4.03 -0.03
N GLN A 29 12.54 3.76 1.23
CA GLN A 29 13.57 4.49 1.98
C GLN A 29 14.93 4.39 1.28
N LEU A 30 15.36 3.17 0.96
CA LEU A 30 16.65 2.95 0.29
C LEU A 30 16.65 3.55 -1.12
N ALA A 31 15.59 3.34 -1.91
CA ALA A 31 15.46 3.87 -3.25
C ALA A 31 15.50 5.41 -3.28
N ALA A 32 14.82 6.09 -2.34
CA ALA A 32 14.83 7.53 -2.23
C ALA A 32 16.20 8.08 -1.80
N VAL A 33 16.98 7.32 -1.01
CA VAL A 33 18.36 7.68 -0.65
C VAL A 33 19.30 7.57 -1.85
N VAL A 34 19.23 6.46 -2.60
CA VAL A 34 20.17 6.22 -3.70
C VAL A 34 19.78 6.93 -5.00
N ASN A 35 18.50 7.23 -5.21
CA ASN A 35 17.96 7.87 -6.41
C ASN A 35 16.90 8.92 -6.05
N PRO A 36 17.27 10.03 -5.38
CA PRO A 36 16.32 11.02 -4.84
C PRO A 36 15.51 11.76 -5.91
N SER A 37 15.97 11.80 -7.17
CA SER A 37 15.26 12.43 -8.28
C SER A 37 14.24 11.51 -8.96
N VAL A 38 14.21 10.21 -8.64
CA VAL A 38 13.26 9.26 -9.22
C VAL A 38 11.96 9.30 -8.41
N PRO A 39 10.84 9.72 -8.99
CA PRO A 39 9.59 9.81 -8.27
C PRO A 39 9.03 8.42 -7.97
N ALA A 40 8.44 8.27 -6.79
CA ALA A 40 7.76 7.05 -6.38
C ALA A 40 6.43 7.40 -5.70
N TRP A 41 5.42 6.58 -5.94
CA TRP A 41 4.11 6.65 -5.30
C TRP A 41 3.83 5.32 -4.62
N SER A 42 3.21 5.37 -3.44
CA SER A 42 2.88 4.19 -2.65
C SER A 42 1.44 4.27 -2.17
N TYR A 43 0.81 3.12 -1.94
CA TYR A 43 -0.50 3.06 -1.34
C TYR A 43 -0.66 1.90 -0.35
N LEU A 44 -1.73 1.96 0.44
CA LEU A 44 -2.25 0.87 1.25
C LEU A 44 -3.71 0.61 0.89
N ALA A 45 -4.04 -0.64 0.58
CA ALA A 45 -5.40 -1.07 0.33
C ALA A 45 -6.13 -1.38 1.65
N SER A 46 -7.37 -0.92 1.78
CA SER A 46 -8.26 -1.17 2.92
C SER A 46 -9.72 -1.31 2.48
N TYR A 47 -9.97 -1.56 1.19
CA TYR A 47 -11.32 -1.62 0.60
C TYR A 47 -12.13 -2.84 1.08
N ASP A 48 -11.45 -3.90 1.53
CA ASP A 48 -12.10 -5.09 2.12
C ASP A 48 -12.03 -5.08 3.66
N TYR A 49 -11.89 -3.89 4.27
CA TYR A 49 -11.98 -3.77 5.72
C TYR A 49 -13.32 -4.36 6.21
N GLY A 50 -13.23 -5.31 7.14
CA GLY A 50 -14.39 -6.03 7.68
C GLY A 50 -14.59 -7.44 7.12
N THR A 51 -13.87 -7.84 6.06
CA THR A 51 -13.89 -9.24 5.60
C THR A 51 -13.49 -10.19 6.74
N PRO A 52 -14.35 -11.15 7.13
CA PRO A 52 -14.09 -12.02 8.28
C PRO A 52 -12.78 -12.76 8.14
N ILE A 53 -12.03 -12.86 9.25
CA ILE A 53 -10.71 -13.50 9.38
C ILE A 53 -9.59 -12.79 8.59
N LEU A 54 -9.82 -12.45 7.33
CA LEU A 54 -8.79 -12.08 6.36
C LEU A 54 -8.58 -10.57 6.18
N GLY A 55 -9.61 -9.74 6.40
CA GLY A 55 -9.56 -8.31 6.08
C GLY A 55 -9.27 -8.06 4.59
N THR A 56 -8.49 -7.02 4.27
CA THR A 56 -7.95 -6.82 2.90
C THR A 56 -6.71 -7.68 2.72
N PHE A 57 -6.92 -8.89 2.21
CA PHE A 57 -5.91 -9.94 2.15
C PHE A 57 -5.14 -9.96 0.84
N HIS A 58 -4.05 -10.72 0.81
CA HIS A 58 -3.20 -10.89 -0.36
C HIS A 58 -3.97 -11.47 -1.56
N GLY A 59 -3.88 -10.84 -2.72
CA GLY A 59 -4.59 -11.22 -3.95
C GLY A 59 -6.01 -10.63 -4.08
N SER A 60 -6.54 -9.97 -3.05
CA SER A 60 -7.85 -9.27 -3.13
C SER A 60 -7.86 -8.15 -4.17
N ASP A 61 -6.71 -7.57 -4.48
CA ASP A 61 -6.49 -6.57 -5.52
C ASP A 61 -6.78 -7.11 -6.93
N LEU A 62 -6.64 -8.42 -7.17
CA LEU A 62 -7.10 -9.02 -8.42
C LEU A 62 -8.60 -8.84 -8.61
N LEU A 63 -9.39 -9.09 -7.56
CA LEU A 63 -10.83 -8.88 -7.60
C LEU A 63 -11.16 -7.39 -7.72
N GLN A 64 -10.58 -6.56 -6.85
CA GLN A 64 -10.95 -5.16 -6.75
C GLN A 64 -10.45 -4.31 -7.92
N VAL A 65 -9.22 -4.54 -8.39
CA VAL A 65 -8.54 -3.69 -9.39
C VAL A 65 -8.56 -4.34 -10.77
N PHE A 66 -8.18 -5.60 -10.91
CA PHE A 66 -8.11 -6.23 -12.23
C PHE A 66 -9.49 -6.60 -12.76
N TYR A 67 -10.31 -7.30 -11.98
CA TYR A 67 -11.68 -7.65 -12.38
C TYR A 67 -12.69 -6.54 -12.09
N GLY A 68 -12.41 -5.66 -11.12
CA GLY A 68 -13.30 -4.54 -10.79
C GLY A 68 -14.57 -5.01 -10.11
N VAL A 69 -14.48 -6.06 -9.29
CA VAL A 69 -15.60 -6.64 -8.55
C VAL A 69 -15.49 -6.22 -7.08
N LYS A 70 -16.35 -5.33 -6.58
CA LYS A 70 -17.37 -4.54 -7.31
C LYS A 70 -16.78 -3.25 -7.88
N ASP A 71 -17.43 -2.71 -8.91
CA ASP A 71 -17.10 -1.41 -9.48
C ASP A 71 -17.49 -0.29 -8.50
N ASN A 72 -16.61 -0.06 -7.53
CA ASN A 72 -16.76 0.91 -6.45
C ASN A 72 -15.71 2.04 -6.57
N TYR A 73 -15.62 2.88 -5.55
CA TYR A 73 -14.64 3.96 -5.54
C TYR A 73 -13.21 3.44 -5.68
N ALA A 74 -12.84 2.37 -4.96
CA ALA A 74 -11.51 1.78 -5.02
C ALA A 74 -11.18 1.28 -6.44
N ALA A 75 -12.06 0.51 -7.08
CA ALA A 75 -11.86 0.05 -8.46
C ALA A 75 -11.59 1.22 -9.42
N ARG A 76 -12.48 2.22 -9.45
CA ARG A 76 -12.38 3.32 -10.40
C ARG A 76 -11.18 4.22 -10.15
N SER A 77 -10.93 4.58 -8.89
CA SER A 77 -9.81 5.45 -8.53
C SER A 77 -8.48 4.77 -8.84
N ILE A 78 -8.24 3.53 -8.40
CA ILE A 78 -6.99 2.81 -8.63
C ILE A 78 -6.74 2.62 -10.13
N ARG A 79 -7.76 2.19 -10.89
CA ARG A 79 -7.64 2.04 -12.36
C ARG A 79 -7.33 3.35 -13.06
N THR A 80 -7.92 4.46 -12.61
CA THR A 80 -7.62 5.80 -13.15
C THR A 80 -6.15 6.14 -12.91
N TYR A 81 -5.67 6.01 -11.68
CA TYR A 81 -4.26 6.26 -11.37
C TYR A 81 -3.29 5.38 -12.16
N TYR A 82 -3.59 4.08 -12.30
CA TYR A 82 -2.74 3.17 -13.05
C TYR A 82 -2.72 3.52 -14.55
N THR A 83 -3.88 3.82 -15.13
CA THR A 83 -3.98 4.23 -16.53
C THR A 83 -3.21 5.53 -16.78
N ASN A 84 -3.36 6.51 -15.89
CA ASN A 84 -2.62 7.76 -15.96
C ASN A 84 -1.11 7.55 -15.86
N PHE A 85 -0.67 6.69 -14.94
CA PHE A 85 0.75 6.38 -14.77
C PHE A 85 1.34 5.69 -16.01
N VAL A 86 0.62 4.73 -16.60
CA VAL A 86 1.04 4.08 -17.85
C VAL A 86 1.15 5.09 -19.00
N TYR A 87 0.20 6.04 -19.08
CA TYR A 87 0.16 7.01 -20.17
C TYR A 87 1.18 8.15 -20.01
N ALA A 88 1.39 8.65 -18.79
CA ALA A 88 2.10 9.91 -18.53
C ALA A 88 3.22 9.82 -17.50
N LEU A 89 3.50 8.62 -16.94
CA LEU A 89 4.47 8.40 -15.87
C LEU A 89 4.18 9.18 -14.56
N ASP A 90 2.94 9.68 -14.41
CA ASP A 90 2.43 10.36 -13.22
C ASP A 90 0.96 9.97 -13.02
N PRO A 91 0.58 9.39 -11.86
CA PRO A 91 -0.80 8.98 -11.61
C PRO A 91 -1.79 10.16 -11.58
N ASN A 92 -1.31 11.39 -11.38
CA ASN A 92 -2.14 12.57 -11.16
C ASN A 92 -2.57 13.32 -12.43
N VAL A 93 -2.10 12.89 -13.60
CA VAL A 93 -2.42 13.58 -14.86
C VAL A 93 -3.90 13.44 -15.20
N GLY A 94 -4.56 14.55 -15.51
CA GLY A 94 -5.96 14.54 -15.98
C GLY A 94 -7.01 14.18 -14.93
N LEU A 95 -6.69 14.20 -13.63
CA LEU A 95 -7.67 13.89 -12.57
C LEU A 95 -8.86 14.85 -12.54
N ASN A 96 -8.68 16.12 -12.91
CA ASN A 96 -9.74 17.15 -12.93
C ASN A 96 -10.57 17.22 -11.63
N GLY A 97 -9.94 16.94 -10.49
CA GLY A 97 -10.60 16.93 -9.17
C GLY A 97 -11.46 15.70 -8.86
N ALA A 98 -11.49 14.69 -9.73
CA ALA A 98 -12.27 13.47 -9.50
C ALA A 98 -11.77 12.65 -8.30
N TYR A 99 -10.46 12.67 -8.04
CA TYR A 99 -9.79 11.96 -6.94
C TYR A 99 -8.71 12.83 -6.28
N PRO A 100 -8.36 12.59 -5.00
CA PRO A 100 -7.35 13.39 -4.29
C PRO A 100 -5.96 13.20 -4.89
N THR A 101 -5.14 14.25 -4.94
CA THR A 101 -3.76 14.13 -5.43
C THR A 101 -2.98 13.04 -4.68
N TRP A 102 -2.41 12.09 -5.42
CA TRP A 102 -1.52 11.07 -4.91
C TRP A 102 -0.12 11.66 -4.73
N ALA A 103 0.21 11.97 -3.48
CA ALA A 103 1.50 12.53 -3.10
C ALA A 103 2.66 11.60 -3.48
N GLN A 104 3.75 12.18 -3.99
CA GLN A 104 5.02 11.46 -4.15
C GLN A 104 5.56 11.08 -2.78
N TRP A 105 5.92 9.81 -2.60
CA TRP A 105 6.35 9.27 -1.31
C TRP A 105 7.63 9.95 -0.79
N GLY A 106 8.57 10.28 -1.68
CA GLY A 106 9.81 11.00 -1.30
C GLY A 106 9.56 12.39 -0.69
N GLN A 107 8.40 13.00 -0.94
CA GLN A 107 8.03 14.34 -0.47
C GLN A 107 7.23 14.26 0.84
N GLY A 108 7.84 13.67 1.88
CA GLY A 108 7.25 13.62 3.21
C GLY A 108 6.63 12.27 3.60
N GLN A 109 6.97 11.19 2.89
CA GLN A 109 6.64 9.79 3.27
C GLN A 109 5.14 9.58 3.48
N ASN A 110 4.35 10.18 2.60
CA ASN A 110 2.90 9.98 2.56
C ASN A 110 2.56 8.97 1.46
N MET A 111 1.45 8.27 1.66
CA MET A 111 0.90 7.30 0.72
C MET A 111 -0.60 7.46 0.60
N MET A 112 -1.20 6.95 -0.48
CA MET A 112 -2.65 6.89 -0.62
C MET A 112 -3.19 5.71 0.20
N GLN A 113 -4.30 5.87 0.91
CA GLN A 113 -5.04 4.76 1.49
C GLN A 113 -6.39 4.64 0.77
N PHE A 114 -6.63 3.49 0.16
CA PHE A 114 -7.86 3.21 -0.58
C PHE A 114 -8.86 2.43 0.26
N PHE A 115 -10.04 2.99 0.48
CA PHE A 115 -11.20 2.32 1.07
C PHE A 115 -12.23 2.02 -0.02
N ALA A 116 -13.25 1.22 0.30
CA ALA A 116 -14.27 0.80 -0.68
C ALA A 116 -14.99 1.99 -1.34
N ASN A 117 -15.17 3.07 -0.60
CA ASN A 117 -15.97 4.24 -0.98
C ASN A 117 -15.22 5.58 -0.88
N SER A 118 -13.94 5.58 -0.53
CA SER A 118 -13.14 6.80 -0.37
C SER A 118 -11.63 6.52 -0.48
N ALA A 119 -10.84 7.58 -0.54
CA ALA A 119 -9.41 7.50 -0.31
C ALA A 119 -8.94 8.69 0.53
N SER A 120 -7.83 8.50 1.24
CA SER A 120 -7.21 9.54 2.05
C SER A 120 -5.69 9.45 1.99
N THR A 121 -5.02 10.54 2.34
CA THR A 121 -3.58 10.53 2.58
C THR A 121 -3.29 9.85 3.92
N LEU A 122 -2.30 8.97 3.96
CA LEU A 122 -1.80 8.31 5.16
C LEU A 122 -0.29 8.49 5.25
N LYS A 123 0.20 8.88 6.44
CA LYS A 123 1.63 8.90 6.74
C LYS A 123 2.14 7.46 6.81
N ASP A 124 3.23 7.16 6.13
CA ASP A 124 3.83 5.82 6.10
C ASP A 124 4.79 5.61 7.29
N ASP A 125 4.27 5.71 8.52
CA ASP A 125 5.02 5.61 9.78
C ASP A 125 4.49 4.53 10.75
N PHE A 126 3.38 3.86 10.41
CA PHE A 126 2.80 2.79 11.22
C PHE A 126 3.81 1.66 11.47
N ARG A 127 3.84 1.12 12.70
CA ARG A 127 4.76 0.03 13.11
C ARG A 127 6.24 0.35 12.85
N LYS A 128 6.64 1.61 13.05
CA LYS A 128 8.00 2.12 12.81
C LYS A 128 9.09 1.25 13.42
N SER A 129 8.97 0.88 14.70
CA SER A 129 9.98 0.06 15.38
C SER A 129 10.22 -1.30 14.69
N SER A 130 9.16 -1.93 14.18
CA SER A 130 9.28 -3.17 13.41
C SER A 130 9.96 -2.94 12.06
N SER A 131 9.63 -1.84 11.38
CA SER A 131 10.26 -1.47 10.10
C SER A 131 11.75 -1.17 10.27
N ASP A 132 12.12 -0.50 11.35
CA ASP A 132 13.51 -0.17 11.67
C ASP A 132 14.30 -1.43 12.01
N TRP A 133 13.68 -2.37 12.73
CA TRP A 133 14.28 -3.67 12.98
C TRP A 133 14.53 -4.44 11.68
N ILE A 134 13.56 -4.47 10.76
CA ILE A 134 13.72 -5.12 9.44
C ILE A 134 14.87 -4.46 8.66
N LEU A 135 14.92 -3.13 8.58
CA LEU A 135 16.00 -2.40 7.90
C LEU A 135 17.38 -2.76 8.48
N ASN A 136 17.52 -2.75 9.81
CA ASN A 136 18.79 -3.01 10.49
C ASN A 136 19.23 -4.48 10.44
N ASN A 137 18.32 -5.41 10.11
CA ASN A 137 18.60 -6.85 10.06
C ASN A 137 18.35 -7.46 8.68
N ALA A 138 18.22 -6.65 7.62
CA ALA A 138 17.86 -7.10 6.29
C ALA A 138 18.77 -8.23 5.77
N GLY A 139 20.08 -8.15 6.07
CA GLY A 139 21.07 -9.17 5.72
C GLY A 139 20.81 -10.57 6.30
N SER A 140 20.09 -10.65 7.43
CA SER A 140 19.77 -11.91 8.12
C SER A 140 18.42 -12.49 7.72
N LEU A 141 17.67 -11.81 6.85
CA LEU A 141 16.30 -12.16 6.46
C LEU A 141 16.23 -12.80 5.06
N TYR A 142 17.37 -12.96 4.40
CA TYR A 142 17.47 -13.76 3.18
C TYR A 142 17.38 -15.25 3.54
N PHE A 143 16.49 -15.96 2.86
CA PHE A 143 16.30 -17.40 2.94
C PHE A 143 16.30 -18.01 1.55
#